data_AF-A0A852H942-F1
#
_entry.id   AF-A0A852H942-F1
#
_cell.length_a   1.000
_cell.length_b   1.000
_cell.length_c   1.000
_cell.angle_alpha   90.00
_cell.angle_beta   90.00
_cell.angle_gamma   90.00
#
_symmetry.space_group_name_H-M   'P 1'
#
loop_
_entity.id
_entity.type
_entity.pdbx_description
1 polymer ?
#
loop_
_entity_poly.entity_id
_entity_poly.type
_entity_poly.pdbx_seq_one_letter_code
_entity_poly.pdbx_strand_id
1 'polypeptide(L)'
;PCPQVQIYEVEEHKIETWREVYLQGSFKPLVYISPSNSLFDAVYSLIKHKIHRLPVIEPISGNVLHILTHKRILKFLHIFGSTIPKPRFLKKTVQELCVGTFRDVAVVPETAPIYAALEIFVDRRVSALPVINDAG
;
A
#
# COMPACT_ATOMS: atom_id res chain seq x y z
N PRO A 1 -28.77 -13.75 1.18
CA PRO A 1 -29.08 -12.95 2.40
C PRO A 1 -27.85 -12.12 2.78
N CYS A 2 -27.90 -10.82 2.49
CA CYS A 2 -26.89 -9.87 2.97
C CYS A 2 -26.98 -9.85 4.51
N PRO A 3 -25.89 -10.08 5.26
CA PRO A 3 -25.97 -9.95 6.71
C PRO A 3 -26.21 -8.48 6.99
N GLN A 4 -27.44 -8.17 7.44
CA GLN A 4 -27.83 -6.86 7.95
C GLN A 4 -27.14 -6.63 9.31
N VAL A 5 -25.81 -6.64 9.34
CA VAL A 5 -25.08 -6.01 10.43
C VAL A 5 -25.38 -4.52 10.25
N GLN A 6 -26.22 -4.01 11.14
CA GLN A 6 -26.62 -2.61 11.15
C GLN A 6 -25.37 -1.75 11.16
N ILE A 7 -25.21 -0.89 10.15
CA ILE A 7 -24.11 0.08 10.03
C ILE A 7 -23.89 0.85 11.35
N TYR A 8 -24.97 1.03 12.14
CA TYR A 8 -24.96 1.62 13.46
C TYR A 8 -24.01 0.94 14.47
N GLU A 9 -23.88 -0.38 14.47
CA GLU A 9 -22.93 -1.08 15.37
C GLU A 9 -21.48 -0.78 14.99
N VAL A 10 -21.19 -0.55 13.71
CA VAL A 10 -19.84 -0.20 13.24
C VAL A 10 -19.47 1.23 13.62
N GLU A 11 -20.45 2.14 13.71
CA GLU A 11 -20.27 3.54 14.06
C GLU A 11 -19.94 3.78 15.55
N GLU A 12 -20.37 2.90 16.45
CA GLU A 12 -20.07 3.02 17.89
C GLU A 12 -18.65 2.58 18.27
N HIS A 13 -18.00 1.80 17.40
CA HIS A 13 -16.65 1.30 17.65
C HIS A 13 -15.58 2.38 17.46
N LYS A 14 -14.60 2.43 18.37
CA LYS A 14 -13.41 3.28 18.26
C LYS A 14 -12.34 2.59 17.40
N ILE A 15 -11.37 3.36 16.89
CA ILE A 15 -10.20 2.81 16.17
C ILE A 15 -9.47 1.76 17.02
N GLU A 16 -9.39 1.99 18.32
CA GLU A 16 -8.80 1.07 19.30
C GLU A 16 -9.52 -0.28 19.33
N THR A 17 -10.85 -0.29 19.47
CA THR A 17 -11.64 -1.52 19.52
C THR A 17 -11.55 -2.31 18.21
N TRP A 18 -11.58 -1.62 17.07
CA TRP A 18 -11.37 -2.27 15.76
C TRP A 18 -9.97 -2.88 15.63
N ARG A 19 -8.95 -2.21 16.17
CA ARG A 19 -7.57 -2.70 16.14
C ARG A 19 -7.44 -3.97 16.97
N GLU A 20 -8.09 -4.06 18.11
CA GLU A 20 -8.11 -5.29 18.93
C GLU A 20 -8.80 -6.43 18.19
N VAL A 21 -10.00 -6.18 17.65
CA VAL A 21 -10.80 -7.17 16.90
C VAL A 21 -10.10 -7.66 15.64
N TYR A 22 -9.39 -6.78 14.92
CA TYR A 22 -8.69 -7.15 13.67
C TYR A 22 -7.35 -7.83 13.94
N LEU A 23 -6.66 -7.46 15.01
CA LEU A 23 -5.34 -8.02 15.30
C LEU A 23 -5.39 -9.35 16.05
N GLN A 24 -6.49 -9.73 16.72
CA GLN A 24 -6.73 -11.07 17.34
C GLN A 24 -5.47 -11.81 17.84
N GLY A 25 -4.57 -11.13 18.56
CA GLY A 25 -3.32 -11.72 19.08
C GLY A 25 -2.07 -11.66 18.17
N SER A 26 -2.19 -11.26 16.91
CA SER A 26 -1.09 -10.89 16.01
C SER A 26 -0.65 -9.44 16.25
N PHE A 27 0.35 -9.23 17.11
CA PHE A 27 0.97 -7.91 17.26
C PHE A 27 1.84 -7.60 16.03
N LYS A 28 1.38 -6.67 15.18
CA LYS A 28 2.21 -6.04 14.15
C LYS A 28 2.68 -4.68 14.66
N PRO A 29 3.93 -4.56 15.12
CA PRO A 29 4.45 -3.27 15.55
C PRO A 29 4.41 -2.27 14.40
N LEU A 30 4.13 -1.02 14.72
CA LEU A 30 4.21 0.07 13.75
C LEU A 30 5.65 0.18 13.25
N VAL A 31 5.82 0.07 11.94
CA VAL A 31 7.11 0.32 11.29
C VAL A 31 7.20 1.81 11.02
N TYR A 32 8.27 2.44 11.48
CA TYR A 32 8.55 3.87 11.28
C TYR A 32 10.04 4.07 10.98
N ILE A 33 10.41 5.28 10.58
CA ILE A 33 11.78 5.67 10.28
C ILE A 33 12.13 7.02 10.91
N SER A 34 13.39 7.24 11.28
CA SER A 34 13.88 8.53 11.76
C SER A 34 14.13 9.48 10.58
N PRO A 35 13.94 10.81 10.75
CA PRO A 35 14.34 11.79 9.73
C PRO A 35 15.83 11.74 9.38
N SER A 36 16.68 11.18 10.24
CA SER A 36 18.12 11.02 9.98
C SER A 36 18.49 9.79 9.12
N ASN A 37 17.54 8.87 8.87
CA ASN A 37 17.81 7.71 8.02
C ASN A 37 17.81 8.07 6.53
N SER A 38 18.41 7.21 5.71
CA SER A 38 18.48 7.43 4.27
C SER A 38 17.16 7.13 3.55
N LEU A 39 16.97 7.72 2.36
CA LEU A 39 15.85 7.38 1.49
C LEU A 39 15.89 5.89 1.06
N PHE A 40 17.08 5.31 0.97
CA PHE A 40 17.25 3.88 0.67
C PHE A 40 16.64 3.02 1.78
N ASP A 41 16.91 3.35 3.05
CA ASP A 41 16.33 2.64 4.19
C ASP A 41 14.80 2.76 4.20
N ALA A 42 14.27 3.92 3.81
CA ALA A 42 12.82 4.13 3.67
C ALA A 42 12.20 3.23 2.59
N VAL A 43 12.80 3.17 1.40
CA VAL A 43 12.35 2.30 0.30
C VAL A 43 12.45 0.83 0.70
N TYR A 44 13.57 0.44 1.31
CA TYR A 44 13.78 -0.92 1.79
C TYR A 44 12.72 -1.31 2.84
N SER A 45 12.40 -0.42 3.77
CA SER A 45 11.39 -0.65 4.82
C SER A 45 9.99 -0.81 4.22
N LEU A 46 9.61 0.03 3.26
CA LEU A 46 8.32 -0.09 2.55
C LEU A 46 8.17 -1.46 1.86
N ILE A 47 9.23 -1.92 1.18
CA ILE A 47 9.23 -3.21 0.45
C ILE A 47 9.23 -4.39 1.43
N LYS A 48 10.17 -4.40 2.39
CA LYS A 48 10.35 -5.50 3.35
C LYS A 48 9.08 -5.78 4.16
N HIS A 49 8.43 -4.72 4.62
CA HIS A 49 7.22 -4.84 5.44
C HIS A 49 5.92 -4.87 4.61
N LYS A 50 6.01 -4.77 3.27
CA LYS A 50 4.86 -4.73 2.35
C LYS A 50 3.83 -3.67 2.74
N ILE A 51 4.31 -2.47 3.07
CA ILE A 51 3.49 -1.34 3.48
C ILE A 51 3.58 -0.20 2.47
N HIS A 52 2.50 0.58 2.38
CA HIS A 52 2.37 1.66 1.40
C HIS A 52 2.62 3.06 2.01
N ARG A 53 2.64 3.13 3.35
CA ARG A 53 2.76 4.34 4.15
C ARG A 53 3.79 4.07 5.25
N LEU A 54 4.84 4.87 5.29
CA LEU A 54 5.91 4.78 6.28
C LEU A 54 5.96 6.12 7.06
N PRO A 55 5.56 6.14 8.34
CA PRO A 55 5.69 7.31 9.19
C PRO A 55 7.16 7.69 9.43
N VAL A 56 7.45 8.98 9.35
CA VAL A 56 8.71 9.58 9.78
C VAL A 56 8.48 10.17 11.16
N ILE A 57 9.17 9.62 12.16
CA ILE A 57 8.98 9.99 13.57
C ILE A 57 10.32 10.49 14.13
N GLU A 58 10.30 11.63 14.79
CA GLU A 58 11.47 12.14 15.49
C GLU A 58 11.69 11.33 16.78
N PRO A 59 12.85 10.67 16.97
CA PRO A 59 13.05 9.75 18.07
C PRO A 59 13.15 10.43 19.45
N ILE A 60 13.52 11.71 19.50
CA ILE A 60 13.67 12.44 20.77
C ILE A 60 12.33 12.93 21.30
N SER A 61 11.53 13.59 20.46
CA SER A 61 10.23 14.16 20.87
C SER A 61 9.06 13.19 20.72
N GLY A 62 9.19 12.16 19.87
CA GLY A 62 8.09 11.28 19.48
C GLY A 62 7.15 11.89 18.44
N ASN A 63 7.45 13.09 17.92
CA ASN A 63 6.57 13.77 16.97
C ASN A 63 6.53 13.08 15.60
N VAL A 64 5.34 12.96 15.03
CA VAL A 64 5.14 12.50 13.66
C VAL A 64 5.39 13.67 12.71
N LEU A 65 6.51 13.62 12.00
CA LEU A 65 6.93 14.70 11.11
C LEU A 65 6.26 14.61 9.73
N HIS A 66 6.18 13.39 9.17
CA HIS A 66 5.65 13.17 7.83
C HIS A 66 5.23 11.73 7.58
N ILE A 67 4.44 11.48 6.53
CA ILE A 67 4.13 10.13 6.03
C ILE A 67 4.71 9.95 4.63
N LEU A 68 5.72 9.09 4.51
CA LEU A 68 6.32 8.73 3.23
C LEU A 68 5.48 7.67 2.52
N THR A 69 5.39 7.81 1.19
CA THR A 69 4.68 6.86 0.31
C THR A 69 5.52 6.58 -0.93
N HIS A 70 5.31 5.42 -1.54
CA HIS A 70 5.94 5.05 -2.82
C HIS A 70 5.80 6.17 -3.88
N LYS A 71 4.59 6.74 -4.00
CA LYS A 71 4.31 7.84 -4.94
C LYS A 71 5.19 9.08 -4.70
N ARG A 72 5.39 9.47 -3.44
CA ARG A 72 6.20 10.67 -3.12
C ARG A 72 7.68 10.43 -3.39
N ILE A 73 8.19 9.23 -3.07
CA ILE A 73 9.58 8.85 -3.34
C ILE A 73 9.83 8.84 -4.86
N LEU A 74 8.95 8.21 -5.65
CA LEU A 74 9.05 8.22 -7.11
C LEU A 74 8.96 9.64 -7.69
N LYS A 75 8.07 10.49 -7.18
CA LYS A 75 7.98 11.89 -7.60
C LYS A 75 9.27 12.65 -7.31
N PHE A 76 9.88 12.44 -6.14
CA PHE A 76 11.18 13.02 -5.79
C PHE A 76 12.27 12.56 -6.77
N LEU A 77 12.39 11.25 -7.01
CA LEU A 77 13.36 10.70 -7.98
C LEU A 77 13.12 11.20 -9.41
N HIS A 78 11.88 11.43 -9.81
CA HIS A 78 11.56 12.00 -11.11
C HIS A 78 12.00 13.46 -11.23
N ILE A 79 11.72 14.29 -10.21
CA ILE A 79 12.10 15.72 -10.19
C ILE A 79 13.62 15.89 -10.23
N PHE A 80 14.35 15.11 -9.43
CA PHE A 80 15.83 15.16 -9.39
C PHE A 80 16.49 14.19 -10.38
N GLY A 81 15.72 13.49 -11.21
CA GLY A 81 16.25 12.43 -12.08
C GLY A 81 17.14 12.93 -13.20
N SER A 82 17.08 14.23 -13.54
CA SER A 82 17.98 14.85 -14.52
C SER A 82 19.39 15.08 -13.98
N THR A 83 19.56 15.19 -12.66
CA THR A 83 20.86 15.39 -12.00
C THR A 83 21.56 14.08 -11.65
N ILE A 84 20.87 12.95 -11.80
CA ILE A 84 21.38 11.62 -11.46
C ILE A 84 21.74 10.88 -12.76
N PRO A 85 22.91 10.22 -12.84
CA PRO A 85 23.26 9.39 -14.00
C PRO A 85 22.18 8.34 -14.28
N LYS A 86 21.65 8.32 -15.51
CA LYS A 86 20.60 7.37 -15.89
C LYS A 86 21.20 5.99 -16.12
N PRO A 87 20.83 4.98 -15.33
CA PRO A 87 21.35 3.64 -15.52
C PRO A 87 20.83 3.02 -16.83
N ARG A 88 21.63 2.12 -17.42
CA ARG A 88 21.34 1.51 -18.74
C ARG A 88 20.02 0.74 -18.76
N PHE A 89 19.59 0.19 -17.63
CA PHE A 89 18.34 -0.57 -17.54
C PHE A 89 17.09 0.27 -17.83
N LEU A 90 17.12 1.60 -17.67
CA LEU A 90 15.98 2.46 -18.02
C LEU A 90 15.69 2.53 -19.52
N LYS A 91 16.60 1.99 -20.36
CA LYS A 91 16.39 1.87 -21.81
C LYS A 91 15.71 0.55 -22.20
N LYS A 92 15.53 -0.38 -21.26
CA LYS A 92 14.85 -1.65 -21.48
C LYS A 92 13.35 -1.50 -21.30
N THR A 93 12.57 -2.34 -21.95
CA THR A 93 11.13 -2.39 -21.76
C THR A 93 10.76 -2.97 -20.39
N VAL A 94 9.54 -2.70 -19.94
CA VAL A 94 9.00 -3.25 -18.69
C VAL A 94 8.99 -4.79 -18.72
N GLN A 95 8.71 -5.37 -19.89
CA GLN A 95 8.70 -6.82 -20.10
C GLN A 95 10.11 -7.42 -20.00
N GLU A 96 11.13 -6.77 -20.58
CA GLU A 96 12.52 -7.23 -20.48
C GLU A 96 13.06 -7.20 -19.04
N LEU A 97 12.55 -6.29 -18.21
CA LEU A 97 12.92 -6.15 -16.82
C LEU A 97 12.05 -6.99 -15.87
N CYS A 98 10.99 -7.63 -16.38
CA CYS A 98 10.00 -8.33 -15.58
C CYS A 98 9.43 -7.48 -14.43
N VAL A 99 9.21 -6.18 -14.67
CA VAL A 99 8.70 -5.25 -13.66
C VAL A 99 7.17 -5.24 -13.71
N GLY A 100 6.54 -5.89 -12.73
CA GLY A 100 5.09 -5.95 -12.59
C GLY A 100 4.55 -7.37 -12.47
N THR A 101 3.24 -7.49 -12.30
CA THR A 101 2.52 -8.77 -12.22
C THR A 101 1.77 -8.99 -13.51
N PHE A 102 2.16 -10.01 -14.29
CA PHE A 102 1.61 -10.29 -15.63
C PHE A 102 0.73 -11.55 -15.68
N ARG A 103 0.59 -12.26 -14.56
CA ARG A 103 -0.17 -13.49 -14.44
C ARG A 103 -1.01 -13.41 -13.16
N ASP A 104 -2.17 -14.06 -13.18
CA ASP A 104 -3.07 -14.14 -12.01
C ASP A 104 -3.46 -12.74 -11.46
N VAL A 105 -3.71 -11.80 -12.38
CA VAL A 105 -4.15 -10.45 -12.04
C VAL A 105 -5.57 -10.52 -11.51
N ALA A 106 -5.77 -10.05 -10.28
CA ALA A 106 -7.10 -9.94 -9.70
C ALA A 106 -7.88 -8.84 -10.43
N VAL A 107 -9.08 -9.16 -10.91
CA VAL A 107 -9.98 -8.28 -11.66
C VAL A 107 -11.39 -8.39 -11.09
N VAL A 108 -12.25 -7.43 -11.43
CA VAL A 108 -13.66 -7.45 -11.05
C VAL A 108 -14.54 -7.13 -12.27
N PRO A 109 -15.60 -7.91 -12.55
CA PRO A 109 -16.55 -7.57 -13.61
C PRO A 109 -17.29 -6.25 -13.30
N GLU A 110 -17.63 -5.48 -14.33
CA GLU A 110 -18.40 -4.23 -14.17
C GLU A 110 -19.78 -4.41 -13.51
N THR A 111 -20.35 -5.61 -13.61
CA THR A 111 -21.63 -5.98 -13.00
C THR A 111 -21.51 -6.46 -11.56
N ALA A 112 -20.29 -6.64 -11.05
CA ALA A 112 -20.08 -7.22 -9.72
C ALA A 112 -20.42 -6.22 -8.61
N PRO A 113 -21.03 -6.69 -7.51
CA PRO A 113 -21.31 -5.84 -6.37
C PRO A 113 -20.03 -5.43 -5.63
N ILE A 114 -20.06 -4.27 -4.96
CA ILE A 114 -18.90 -3.70 -4.24
C ILE A 114 -18.32 -4.66 -3.20
N TYR A 115 -19.16 -5.43 -2.49
CA TYR A 115 -18.68 -6.35 -1.47
C TYR A 115 -17.76 -7.44 -2.05
N ALA A 116 -17.99 -7.88 -3.30
CA ALA A 116 -17.13 -8.86 -3.95
C ALA A 116 -15.73 -8.27 -4.22
N ALA A 117 -15.65 -6.99 -4.61
CA ALA A 117 -14.36 -6.30 -4.74
C ALA A 117 -13.64 -6.18 -3.38
N LEU A 118 -14.39 -5.92 -2.30
CA LEU A 118 -13.85 -5.84 -0.94
C LEU A 118 -13.27 -7.19 -0.47
N GLU A 119 -13.96 -8.30 -0.74
CA GLU A 119 -13.44 -9.65 -0.46
C GLU A 119 -12.12 -9.90 -1.18
N ILE A 120 -12.05 -9.57 -2.48
CA ILE A 120 -10.81 -9.70 -3.26
C ILE A 120 -9.68 -8.82 -2.68
N PHE A 121 -9.98 -7.60 -2.22
CA PHE A 121 -8.98 -6.73 -1.59
C PHE A 121 -8.40 -7.34 -0.31
N VAL A 122 -9.25 -7.94 0.52
CA VAL A 122 -8.84 -8.61 1.76
C VAL A 122 -7.98 -9.83 1.46
N ASP A 123 -8.40 -10.65 0.51
CA ASP A 123 -7.74 -11.93 0.18
C ASP A 123 -6.42 -11.73 -0.57
N ARG A 124 -6.44 -10.92 -1.63
CA ARG A 124 -5.29 -10.74 -2.53
C ARG A 124 -4.33 -9.66 -2.04
N ARG A 125 -4.74 -8.84 -1.07
CA ARG A 125 -3.96 -7.70 -0.53
C ARG A 125 -3.40 -6.77 -1.60
N VAL A 126 -4.21 -6.51 -2.62
CA VAL A 126 -3.90 -5.56 -3.70
C VAL A 126 -4.45 -4.17 -3.37
N SER A 127 -3.87 -3.13 -3.97
CA SER A 127 -4.32 -1.75 -3.72
C SER A 127 -5.39 -1.26 -4.69
N ALA A 128 -5.60 -1.96 -5.80
CA ALA A 128 -6.59 -1.63 -6.82
C ALA A 128 -7.01 -2.90 -7.57
N LEU A 129 -8.22 -2.89 -8.12
CA LEU A 129 -8.75 -3.93 -8.99
C LEU A 129 -9.16 -3.29 -10.31
N PRO A 130 -8.64 -3.76 -11.46
CA PRO A 130 -9.17 -3.39 -12.76
C PRO A 130 -10.62 -3.87 -12.89
N VAL A 131 -11.48 -2.98 -13.37
CA VAL A 131 -12.86 -3.31 -13.72
C VAL A 131 -12.89 -3.68 -15.20
N ILE A 132 -13.41 -4.86 -15.53
CA ILE A 132 -13.44 -5.40 -16.90
C ILE A 132 -14.86 -5.71 -17.36
N ASN A 133 -15.06 -5.72 -18.67
CA ASN A 133 -16.28 -6.20 -19.32
C ASN A 133 -16.03 -7.57 -19.97
N ASP A 134 -17.00 -8.08 -20.73
CA ASP A 134 -16.91 -9.40 -21.38
C ASP A 134 -15.80 -9.53 -22.44
N ALA A 135 -15.28 -8.40 -22.94
CA ALA A 135 -14.16 -8.39 -23.89
C ALA A 135 -12.78 -8.42 -23.20
N GLY A 136 -12.74 -8.33 -21.86
CA GLY A 136 -11.51 -8.22 -21.06
C GLY A 136 -11.00 -6.79 -20.95
#